data_AF-A0A249DYC5-F1
#
_entry.id   AF-A0A249DYC5-F1
#
_cell.length_a   1.000
_cell.length_b   1.000
_cell.length_c   1.000
_cell.angle_alpha   90.00
_cell.angle_beta   90.00
_cell.angle_gamma   90.00
#
_symmetry.space_group_name_H-M   'P 1'
#
loop_
_entity.id
_entity.type
_entity.pdbx_description
1 polymer ?
#
loop_
_entity_poly.entity_id
_entity_poly.type
_entity_poly.pdbx_seq_one_letter_code
_entity_poly.pdbx_strand_id
1 'polypeptide(L)' 'MRVVEVYKIRWEDVDEKQKAVLVRDRKDPRKKSGHHMLVPLLAEAWAIVQRQPKTSERISQ' A
#
# COMPACT_ATOMS: atom_id res chain seq x y z
N MET A 1 -5.63 1.45 -11.87
CA MET A 1 -5.56 1.05 -10.44
C MET A 1 -6.75 0.15 -10.16
N ARG A 2 -6.50 -1.12 -9.80
CA ARG A 2 -7.55 -2.08 -9.40
C ARG A 2 -7.54 -2.13 -7.86
N VAL A 3 -8.71 -2.02 -7.23
CA VAL A 3 -8.90 -1.98 -5.76
C VAL A 3 -8.22 -3.15 -5.02
N VAL A 4 -8.05 -4.28 -5.71
CA VAL A 4 -7.46 -5.51 -5.18
C VAL A 4 -5.97 -5.41 -4.79
N GLU A 5 -5.26 -4.38 -5.26
CA GLU A 5 -3.82 -4.22 -4.99
C GLU A 5 -3.53 -3.52 -3.66
N VAL A 6 -4.49 -2.74 -3.16
CA VAL A 6 -4.44 -2.13 -1.81
C VAL A 6 -4.46 -3.20 -0.72
N TYR A 7 -5.03 -4.38 -1.02
CA TYR A 7 -5.28 -5.45 -0.05
C TYR A 7 -4.02 -6.16 0.49
N LYS A 8 -2.87 -5.93 -0.14
CA LYS A 8 -1.60 -6.59 0.23
C LYS A 8 -0.64 -5.71 0.99
N ILE A 9 -1.00 -4.46 1.23
CA ILE A 9 -0.13 -3.49 1.90
C ILE A 9 0.04 -3.89 3.37
N ARG A 10 1.30 -4.00 3.79
CA ARG A 10 1.69 -4.27 5.18
C ARG A 10 1.98 -2.95 5.90
N TRP A 11 1.91 -2.94 7.22
CA TRP A 11 2.31 -1.77 8.01
C TRP A 11 3.78 -1.40 7.82
N GLU A 12 4.65 -2.39 7.58
CA GLU A 12 6.08 -2.19 7.24
C GLU A 12 6.28 -1.43 5.91
N ASP A 13 5.29 -1.41 5.02
CA ASP A 13 5.36 -0.77 3.72
C ASP A 13 4.89 0.69 3.75
N VAL A 14 4.38 1.16 4.89
CA VAL A 14 3.89 2.53 5.06
C VAL A 14 5.02 3.43 5.52
N ASP A 15 5.37 4.40 4.69
CA ASP A 15 6.31 5.46 5.05
C ASP A 15 5.54 6.65 5.63
N GLU A 16 5.57 6.78 6.95
CA GLU A 16 4.89 7.87 7.66
C GLU A 16 5.54 9.24 7.44
N LYS A 17 6.84 9.28 7.10
CA LYS A 17 7.55 10.53 6.82
C LYS A 17 7.12 11.10 5.48
N GLN A 18 7.03 10.24 4.47
CA GLN A 18 6.60 10.64 3.13
C GLN A 18 5.09 10.55 2.92
N LYS A 19 4.34 10.02 3.90
CA LYS A 19 2.91 9.65 3.78
C LYS A 19 2.66 8.84 2.53
N ALA A 20 3.54 7.88 2.27
CA ALA A 20 3.53 7.07 1.06
C ALA A 20 3.47 5.59 1.42
N VAL A 21 3.11 4.76 0.46
CA VAL A 21 3.01 3.33 0.64
C VAL A 21 3.75 2.58 -0.45
N LEU A 22 4.55 1.60 -0.05
CA LEU A 22 5.26 0.74 -0.98
C LEU A 22 4.32 -0.34 -1.51
N VAL A 23 3.90 -0.19 -2.76
CA VAL A 23 3.11 -1.22 -3.45
C VAL A 23 4.07 -2.25 -4.02
N ARG A 24 4.16 -3.41 -3.37
CA ARG A 24 4.90 -4.57 -3.86
C ARG A 24 4.04 -5.34 -4.87
N ASP A 25 4.69 -5.90 -5.89
CA ASP A 25 4.08 -6.83 -6.85
C ASP A 25 3.09 -6.21 -7.87
N ARG A 26 3.47 -5.08 -8.49
CA ARG A 26 2.82 -4.67 -9.75
C ARG A 26 3.13 -5.72 -10.81
N LYS A 27 2.16 -6.59 -11.06
CA LYS A 27 2.22 -7.57 -12.15
C LYS A 27 1.89 -6.83 -13.45
N ASP A 28 2.92 -6.35 -14.14
CA ASP A 28 2.74 -5.78 -15.47
C ASP A 28 2.43 -6.93 -16.44
N PRO A 29 1.29 -6.89 -17.18
CA PRO A 29 0.90 -7.99 -18.07
C PRO A 29 1.88 -8.21 -19.23
N ARG A 30 2.85 -7.30 -19.43
CA ARG A 30 3.80 -7.33 -20.55
C ARG A 30 5.26 -7.57 -20.16
N LYS A 31 5.69 -7.36 -18.91
CA LYS A 31 7.08 -7.60 -18.49
C LYS A 31 7.20 -7.93 -16.99
N LYS A 32 8.09 -8.91 -16.71
CA LYS A 32 8.67 -9.35 -15.43
C LYS A 32 8.09 -8.73 -14.14
N SER A 33 7.50 -9.60 -13.31
CA SER A 33 7.21 -9.35 -11.89
C SER A 33 8.44 -8.79 -11.17
N GLY A 34 8.28 -7.71 -10.39
CA GLY A 34 9.37 -7.15 -9.58
C GLY A 34 9.44 -5.63 -9.48
N HIS A 35 8.48 -4.87 -10.03
CA HIS A 35 8.46 -3.42 -9.85
C HIS A 35 7.74 -3.05 -8.56
N HIS A 36 8.50 -2.64 -7.55
CA HIS A 36 7.98 -1.97 -6.37
C HIS A 36 7.79 -0.49 -6.70
N MET A 37 6.64 0.08 -6.33
CA MET A 37 6.37 1.50 -6.56
C MET A 37 5.94 2.15 -5.26
N LEU A 38 6.61 3.24 -4.91
CA LEU A 38 6.14 4.13 -3.85
C LEU A 38 4.98 4.96 -4.38
N VAL A 39 3.82 4.82 -3.75
CA VAL A 39 2.61 5.55 -4.09
C VAL A 39 2.33 6.54 -2.95
N PRO A 40 2.35 7.86 -3.20
CA PRO A 40 1.96 8.82 -2.18
C PRO A 40 0.47 8.64 -1.85
N LEU A 41 0.15 8.58 -0.56
CA LEU A 41 -1.22 8.51 -0.09
C LEU A 41 -1.80 9.93 -0.03
N LEU A 42 -2.97 10.10 -0.62
CA LEU A 42 -3.76 11.33 -0.47
C LEU A 42 -4.16 11.50 1.00
N ALA A 43 -4.39 12.74 1.43
CA ALA A 43 -4.70 13.06 2.83
C ALA A 43 -5.87 12.23 3.40
N GLU A 44 -6.92 11.98 2.61
CA GLU A 44 -8.04 11.13 3.02
C GLU A 44 -7.64 9.65 3.15
N ALA A 45 -6.85 9.12 2.21
CA ALA A 45 -6.36 7.75 2.28
C ALA A 45 -5.43 7.55 3.49
N TRP A 46 -4.60 8.55 3.81
CA TRP A 46 -3.77 8.56 5.01
C TRP A 46 -4.61 8.53 6.29
N ALA A 47 -5.67 9.32 6.36
CA ALA A 47 -6.59 9.31 7.50
C ALA A 47 -7.30 7.96 7.66
N ILE A 48 -7.67 7.31 6.55
CA ILE A 48 -8.27 5.97 6.57
C ILE A 48 -7.27 4.94 7.10
N VAL A 49 -6.03 4.96 6.61
CA VAL A 49 -4.97 4.06 7.10
C VAL A 49 -4.73 4.24 8.59
N GLN A 50 -4.61 5.48 9.08
CA GLN A 50 -4.43 5.73 10.51
C GLN A 50 -5.61 5.32 11.39
N ARG A 51 -6.83 5.25 10.84
CA ARG A 51 -8.01 4.76 11.54
C ARG A 51 -8.09 3.23 11.61
N GLN A 52 -7.29 2.51 10.81
CA GLN A 52 -7.30 1.05 10.84
C GLN A 52 -6.59 0.53 12.11
N PRO A 53 -7.20 -0.42 12.83
CA PRO A 53 -6.57 -1.03 13.99
C PRO A 53 -5.33 -1.83 13.57
N LYS A 54 -4.20 -1.61 14.24
CA LYS A 54 -2.94 -2.36 14.04
C LYS A 54 -2.98 -3.76 14.69
N THR A 55 -4.10 -4.46 14.54
CA THR A 55 -4.33 -5.79 15.13
C THR A 55 -3.78 -6.93 14.25
N SER A 56 -3.44 -6.63 13.00
CA SER A 56 -2.86 -7.58 12.05
C SER A 56 -1.62 -6.99 11.36
N GLU A 57 -0.79 -7.85 10.77
CA GLU A 57 0.39 -7.46 10.00
C GLU A 57 0.03 -6.66 8.72
N ARG A 58 -1.24 -6.70 8.29
CA ARG A 58 -1.78 -6.01 7.11
C ARG A 58 -2.76 -4.90 7.50
N ILE A 59 -2.91 -3.91 6.61
CA ILE A 59 -3.78 -2.75 6.82
C ILE A 59 -5.26 -3.05 6.50
N SER A 60 -5.54 -4.02 5.62
CA SER A 60 -6.90 -4.42 5.27
C SER A 60 -7.16 -5.89 5.64
N GLN A 61 -8.24 -6.13 6.39
CA GLN A 61 -8.89 -7.45 6.50
C GLN A 61 -10.01 -7.58 5.51
#